data_AF-A0A2X3FJJ1-F1
#
_entry.id   AF-A0A2X3FJJ1-F1
#
_cell.length_a   1.000
_cell.length_b   1.000
_cell.length_c   1.000
_cell.angle_alpha   90.00
_cell.angle_beta   90.00
_cell.angle_gamma   90.00
#
_symmetry.space_group_name_H-M   'P 1'
#
loop_
_entity.id
_entity.type
_entity.pdbx_description
1 polymer ?
#
loop_
_entity_poly.entity_id
_entity_poly.type
_entity_poly.pdbx_seq_one_letter_code
_entity_poly.pdbx_strand_id
1 'polypeptide(L)'
;MKRSLLIFAALCAASWTSVQAAQPTVDPVFASDVVDRYANHIYYGSGATGMALVVIDGNQRVFRSFGETRPGNNQHPQLDSVIRIASLSKLMTSEMLVKLLDQGW
;
A
#
# COMPACT_ATOMS: atom_id res chain seq x y z
N MET A 1 -31.57 -49.76 20.27
CA MET A 1 -30.29 -49.77 19.51
C MET A 1 -30.46 -49.29 18.05
N LYS A 2 -31.46 -49.75 17.28
CA LYS A 2 -31.69 -49.31 15.87
C LYS A 2 -31.97 -47.81 15.66
N ARG A 3 -32.65 -47.13 16.59
CA ARG A 3 -32.93 -45.67 16.51
C ARG A 3 -31.69 -44.80 16.74
N SER A 4 -30.75 -45.25 17.56
CA SER A 4 -29.50 -44.52 17.84
C SER A 4 -28.55 -44.56 16.64
N LEU A 5 -28.52 -45.68 15.90
CA LEU A 5 -27.71 -45.82 14.69
C LEU A 5 -28.17 -44.86 13.57
N LEU A 6 -29.48 -44.66 13.44
CA LEU A 6 -30.07 -43.77 12.43
C LEU A 6 -29.78 -42.28 12.71
N ILE A 7 -29.73 -41.89 13.98
CA ILE A 7 -29.41 -40.51 14.38
C ILE A 7 -27.92 -40.22 14.13
N PHE A 8 -27.04 -41.19 14.38
CA PHE A 8 -25.60 -41.03 14.13
C PHE A 8 -25.28 -40.90 12.63
N ALA A 9 -25.96 -41.68 11.78
CA ALA A 9 -25.83 -41.58 10.33
C ALA A 9 -26.30 -40.21 9.78
N ALA A 10 -27.35 -39.63 10.37
CA ALA A 10 -27.85 -38.31 9.97
C ALA A 10 -26.88 -37.16 10.36
N LEU A 11 -26.19 -37.27 11.49
CA LEU A 11 -25.18 -36.29 11.91
C LEU A 11 -23.90 -36.34 11.04
N CYS A 12 -23.49 -37.52 10.58
CA CYS A 12 -22.35 -37.65 9.66
C CYS A 12 -22.61 -37.02 8.28
N ALA A 13 -23.85 -37.05 7.79
CA ALA A 13 -24.21 -36.44 6.51
C ALA A 13 -24.23 -34.90 6.55
N ALA A 14 -24.49 -34.30 7.72
CA ALA A 14 -24.52 -32.84 7.89
C ALA A 14 -23.13 -32.21 8.03
N SER A 15 -22.08 -33.00 8.32
CA SER A 15 -20.72 -32.50 8.49
C SER A 15 -19.92 -32.30 7.20
N TRP A 16 -20.49 -32.55 6.02
CA TRP A 16 -19.76 -32.51 4.74
C TRP A 16 -19.92 -31.23 3.92
N THR A 17 -20.67 -30.23 4.40
CA THR A 17 -20.80 -28.94 3.69
C THR A 17 -20.13 -27.81 4.46
N SER A 18 -18.86 -27.97 4.78
CA SER A 18 -17.95 -26.82 4.93
C SER A 18 -16.99 -26.84 3.75
N VAL A 19 -17.51 -26.52 2.56
CA VAL A 19 -16.66 -26.05 1.47
C VAL A 19 -16.17 -24.68 1.93
N GLN A 20 -15.00 -24.65 2.57
CA GLN A 20 -14.26 -23.42 2.76
C GLN A 20 -14.09 -22.82 1.35
N ALA A 21 -14.73 -21.69 1.08
CA ALA A 21 -14.40 -20.90 -0.09
C ALA A 21 -12.93 -20.50 0.06
N ALA A 22 -12.04 -21.20 -0.64
CA ALA A 22 -10.65 -20.78 -0.76
C ALA A 22 -10.70 -19.39 -1.39
N GLN A 23 -10.45 -18.35 -0.58
CA GLN A 23 -10.21 -17.03 -1.14
C GLN A 23 -9.07 -17.18 -2.15
N PRO A 24 -9.17 -16.60 -3.35
CA PRO A 24 -8.08 -16.65 -4.32
C PRO A 24 -6.82 -16.19 -3.61
N THR A 25 -5.87 -17.11 -3.45
CA THR A 25 -4.55 -16.82 -2.90
C THR A 25 -3.86 -15.96 -3.95
N VAL A 26 -3.96 -14.65 -3.79
CA VAL A 26 -3.09 -13.73 -4.51
C VAL A 26 -1.70 -14.07 -4.02
N ASP A 27 -0.86 -14.61 -4.90
CA ASP A 27 0.55 -14.83 -4.59
C ASP A 27 1.14 -13.54 -4.03
N PRO A 28 2.02 -13.60 -3.02
CA PRO A 28 2.63 -12.40 -2.47
C PRO A 28 3.36 -11.66 -3.60
N VAL A 29 2.82 -10.53 -4.02
CA VAL A 29 3.44 -9.66 -5.03
C VAL A 29 4.42 -8.74 -4.31
N PHE A 30 5.64 -8.61 -4.84
CA PHE A 30 6.59 -7.66 -4.27
C PHE A 30 6.08 -6.23 -4.47
N ALA A 31 6.28 -5.36 -3.47
CA ALA A 31 5.86 -3.97 -3.58
C ALA A 31 6.49 -3.28 -4.80
N SER A 32 7.71 -3.69 -5.19
CA SER A 32 8.39 -3.22 -6.41
C SER A 32 7.58 -3.49 -7.67
N ASP A 33 7.00 -4.67 -7.82
CA ASP A 33 6.31 -5.07 -9.06
C ASP A 33 5.02 -4.25 -9.24
N VAL A 34 4.33 -3.98 -8.14
CA VAL A 34 3.17 -3.09 -8.13
C VAL A 34 3.59 -1.67 -8.45
N VAL A 35 4.66 -1.18 -7.82
CA VAL A 35 5.19 0.17 -8.07
C VAL A 35 5.58 0.33 -9.54
N ASP A 36 6.30 -0.63 -10.11
CA ASP A 36 6.77 -0.58 -11.49
C ASP A 36 5.62 -0.57 -12.50
N ARG A 37 4.52 -1.28 -12.19
CA ARG A 37 3.29 -1.26 -12.99
C ARG A 37 2.67 0.13 -13.07
N TYR A 38 2.69 0.92 -11.99
CA TYR A 38 1.99 2.19 -11.93
C TYR A 38 2.89 3.42 -12.11
N ALA A 39 4.17 3.35 -11.74
CA ALA A 39 5.05 4.51 -11.68
C ALA A 39 5.21 5.19 -13.05
N ASN A 40 5.37 4.41 -14.12
CA ASN A 40 5.41 4.93 -15.49
C ASN A 40 4.10 5.64 -15.86
N HIS A 41 2.95 5.03 -15.55
CA HIS A 41 1.64 5.61 -15.85
C HIS A 41 1.40 6.92 -15.09
N ILE A 42 1.81 7.02 -13.83
CA ILE A 42 1.70 8.26 -13.04
C ILE A 42 2.61 9.34 -13.64
N TYR A 43 3.87 9.01 -13.96
CA TYR A 43 4.80 9.97 -14.53
C TYR A 43 4.29 10.53 -15.85
N TYR A 44 4.05 9.67 -16.83
CA TYR A 44 3.62 10.10 -18.17
C TYR A 44 2.19 10.65 -18.18
N GLY A 45 1.32 10.18 -17.29
CA GLY A 45 -0.05 10.70 -17.15
C GLY A 45 -0.14 12.06 -16.43
N SER A 46 0.87 12.43 -15.62
CA SER A 46 0.86 13.70 -14.88
C SER A 46 1.46 14.89 -15.65
N GLY A 47 2.25 14.63 -16.69
CA GLY A 47 2.98 15.69 -17.41
C GLY A 47 4.07 16.36 -16.58
N ALA A 48 4.55 15.70 -15.51
CA ALA A 48 5.57 16.25 -14.63
C ALA A 48 6.94 16.38 -15.32
N THR A 49 7.67 17.46 -15.06
CA THR A 49 9.08 17.62 -15.48
C THR A 49 9.98 16.57 -14.83
N GLY A 50 9.73 16.25 -13.56
CA GLY A 50 10.45 15.25 -12.80
C GLY A 50 9.58 14.76 -11.65
N MET A 51 9.76 13.50 -11.27
CA MET A 51 8.97 12.85 -10.23
C MET A 51 9.88 11.99 -9.35
N ALA A 52 9.70 12.11 -8.03
CA ALA A 52 10.21 11.18 -7.04
C ALA A 52 9.00 10.48 -6.40
N LEU A 53 8.92 9.16 -6.54
CA LEU A 53 7.87 8.32 -5.97
C LEU A 53 8.46 7.47 -4.85
N VAL A 54 7.89 7.59 -3.66
CA VAL A 54 8.24 6.79 -2.48
C VAL A 54 7.02 5.97 -2.09
N VAL A 55 7.18 4.65 -2.01
CA VAL A 55 6.13 3.72 -1.58
C VAL A 55 6.60 2.95 -0.34
N ILE A 56 5.73 2.92 0.65
CA ILE A 56 5.93 2.27 1.95
C ILE A 56 4.85 1.18 2.05
N ASP A 57 5.28 -0.08 2.07
CA ASP A 57 4.41 -1.24 2.26
C ASP A 57 4.99 -2.13 3.36
N GLY A 58 4.46 -2.01 4.58
CA GLY A 58 5.01 -2.66 5.77
C GLY A 58 6.49 -2.32 5.97
N ASN A 59 7.36 -3.32 5.84
CA ASN A 59 8.82 -3.18 5.92
C ASN A 59 9.48 -2.89 4.56
N GLN A 60 8.74 -2.99 3.44
CA GLN A 60 9.26 -2.68 2.11
C GLN A 60 9.25 -1.16 1.87
N ARG A 61 10.31 -0.68 1.25
CA ARG A 61 10.50 0.72 0.85
C ARG A 61 10.96 0.72 -0.60
N VAL A 62 10.18 1.34 -1.48
CA VAL A 62 10.49 1.39 -2.91
C VAL A 62 10.58 2.85 -3.32
N PHE A 63 11.70 3.20 -3.96
CA PHE A 63 11.91 4.51 -4.58
C PHE A 63 11.94 4.36 -6.09
N ARG A 64 11.27 5.27 -6.81
CA ARG A 64 11.38 5.44 -8.25
C ARG A 64 11.55 6.92 -8.58
N SER A 65 12.37 7.20 -9.59
CA SER A 65 12.64 8.55 -10.05
C SER A 65 12.49 8.62 -11.56
N PHE A 66 11.90 9.71 -12.05
CA PHE A 66 11.66 9.95 -13.47
C PHE A 66 11.92 11.42 -13.81
N GLY A 67 12.21 11.67 -15.09
CA GLY A 67 12.40 13.02 -15.62
C GLY A 67 13.59 13.74 -15.01
N GLU A 68 13.48 15.05 -14.82
CA GLU A 68 14.60 15.92 -14.51
C GLU A 68 14.27 16.88 -13.37
N THR A 69 15.26 17.27 -12.56
CA THR A 69 15.08 18.26 -11.47
C THR A 69 14.86 19.67 -12.02
N ARG A 70 15.29 19.93 -13.25
CA ARG A 70 15.04 21.16 -14.00
C ARG A 70 14.98 20.84 -15.49
N PRO A 71 14.09 21.49 -16.26
CA PRO A 71 13.99 21.22 -17.70
C PRO A 71 15.34 21.33 -18.42
N GLY A 72 15.71 20.27 -19.13
CA GLY A 72 16.91 20.13 -19.96
C GLY A 72 18.20 19.74 -19.21
N ASN A 73 18.16 19.51 -17.89
CA ASN A 73 19.38 19.29 -17.12
C ASN A 73 19.81 17.81 -17.02
N ASN A 74 19.00 16.87 -17.51
CA ASN A 74 19.23 15.43 -17.46
C ASN A 74 19.59 14.86 -16.07
N GLN A 75 19.23 15.58 -14.99
CA GLN A 75 19.48 15.14 -13.63
C GLN A 75 18.18 14.63 -13.02
N HIS A 76 18.09 13.32 -12.79
CA HIS A 76 16.93 12.74 -12.13
C HIS A 76 16.80 13.22 -10.68
N PRO A 77 15.56 13.41 -10.16
CA PRO A 77 15.31 13.58 -8.74
C PRO A 77 15.94 12.46 -7.90
N GLN A 78 16.55 12.82 -6.79
CA GLN A 78 17.19 11.91 -5.84
C GLN A 78 16.43 11.92 -4.51
N LEU A 79 16.74 10.99 -3.60
CA LEU A 79 16.11 10.92 -2.28
C LEU A 79 16.31 12.19 -1.44
N ASP A 80 17.40 12.92 -1.67
CA ASP A 80 17.77 14.18 -1.01
C ASP A 80 17.38 15.43 -1.82
N SER A 81 16.67 15.28 -2.94
CA SER A 81 16.18 16.42 -3.71
C SER A 81 15.17 17.23 -2.90
N VAL A 82 15.41 18.53 -2.77
CA VAL A 82 14.54 19.43 -2.02
C VAL A 82 13.28 19.75 -2.82
N ILE A 83 12.12 19.48 -2.24
CA ILE A 83 10.82 19.78 -2.83
C ILE A 83 10.00 20.71 -1.93
N ARG A 84 9.12 21.50 -2.56
CA ARG A 84 8.05 22.19 -1.84
C ARG A 84 6.90 21.21 -1.64
N ILE A 85 6.63 20.83 -0.40
CA ILE A 85 5.53 19.90 -0.06
C ILE A 85 4.14 20.56 -0.03
N ALA A 86 4.07 21.89 -0.26
CA ALA A 86 2.86 22.69 -0.29
C ALA A 86 1.96 22.43 0.95
N SER A 87 0.68 22.12 0.75
CA SER A 87 -0.29 21.95 1.84
C SER A 87 -0.07 20.71 2.71
N LEU A 88 0.86 19.80 2.36
CA LEU A 88 1.24 18.71 3.27
C LEU A 88 1.88 19.24 4.57
N SER A 89 2.42 20.47 4.55
CA SER A 89 2.90 21.14 5.77
C SER A 89 1.84 21.27 6.86
N LYS A 90 0.54 21.31 6.49
CA LYS A 90 -0.57 21.35 7.45
C LYS A 90 -0.57 20.14 8.37
N LEU A 91 -0.18 18.96 7.88
CA LEU A 91 -0.11 17.75 8.71
C LEU A 91 0.94 17.90 9.82
N MET A 92 2.09 18.52 9.51
CA MET A 92 3.14 18.80 10.49
C MET A 92 2.69 19.87 11.50
N THR A 93 1.98 20.90 11.05
CA THR A 93 1.42 21.92 11.95
C THR A 93 0.40 21.31 12.90
N SER A 94 -0.48 20.43 12.41
CA SER A 94 -1.44 19.71 13.26
C SER A 94 -0.74 18.74 14.22
N GLU A 95 0.32 18.05 13.78
CA GLU A 95 1.13 17.21 14.67
C GLU A 95 1.74 18.03 15.82
N MET A 96 2.29 19.22 15.52
CA MET A 96 2.79 20.14 16.54
C MET A 96 1.69 20.59 17.50
N LEU A 97 0.51 20.92 17.02
CA LEU A 97 -0.63 21.29 17.86
C LEU A 97 -0.99 20.16 18.85
N VAL A 98 -1.08 18.92 18.36
CA VAL A 98 -1.36 17.75 19.21
C VAL A 98 -0.27 17.57 20.26
N LYS A 99 1.01 17.73 19.90
CA LYS A 99 2.12 17.61 20.85
C LYS A 99 2.12 18.72 21.90
N LEU A 100 1.76 19.94 21.52
CA LEU A 100 1.65 21.06 22.47
C LEU A 100 0.52 20.81 23.47
N LEU A 101 -0.64 20.35 22.99
CA LEU A 101 -1.76 19.97 23.84
C LEU A 101 -1.39 18.85 24.82
N ASP A 102 -0.66 17.82 24.35
CA ASP A 102 -0.15 16.73 25.19
C ASP A 102 0.84 17.21 26.25
N GLN A 103 1.59 18.28 25.95
CA GLN A 103 2.49 18.95 26.89
C GLN A 103 1.79 19.95 27.82
N GLY A 104 0.47 20.14 27.69
CA GLY A 104 -0.32 21.03 28.53
C GLY A 104 -0.31 22.51 28.11
N TRP A 105 0.00 22.80 26.85
CA TRP A 105 -0.15 24.13 26.25
C TRP A 105 -1.52 24.35 25.60
#